data_AF-A0A0F2IIA4-F1
#
_entry.id   AF-A0A0F2IIA4-F1
#
_cell.length_a   1.000
_cell.length_b   1.000
_cell.length_c   1.000
_cell.angle_alpha   90.00
_cell.angle_beta   90.00
_cell.angle_gamma   90.00
#
_symmetry.space_group_name_H-M   'P 1'
#
loop_
_entity.id
_entity.type
_entity.pdbx_description
1 polymer ?
#
loop_
_entity_poly.entity_id
_entity_poly.type
_entity_poly.pdbx_seq_one_letter_code
_entity_poly.pdbx_strand_id
1 'polypeptide(L)'
;VGSASVVQSVASTISGVGYSGVGYRVAGVRLVPIAKRGVNYVSPTRTNIVSGKYPLSRYLYVYVNKHPDYPLSPIEAEFIRFMFSAQGQALVEKDGYV
;
A
#
# COMPACT_ATOMS: atom_id res chain seq x y z
N VAL A 1 11.00 8.46 9.77
CA VAL A 1 9.76 9.24 9.93
C VAL A 1 8.83 8.81 8.80
N GLY A 2 7.69 8.19 9.09
CA GLY A 2 6.94 7.40 8.11
C GLY A 2 5.45 7.75 8.08
N SER A 3 4.68 7.06 7.23
CA SER A 3 3.23 7.26 7.07
C SER A 3 2.43 7.30 8.39
N ALA A 4 2.90 6.60 9.42
CA ALA A 4 2.30 6.61 10.76
C ALA A 4 2.35 7.98 11.45
N SER A 5 3.43 8.76 11.28
CA SER A 5 3.52 10.09 11.89
C SER A 5 2.56 11.08 11.23
N VAL A 6 2.34 10.95 9.90
CA VAL A 6 1.32 11.75 9.18
C VAL A 6 -0.07 11.47 9.72
N VAL A 7 -0.40 10.19 9.91
CA VAL A 7 -1.70 9.78 10.47
C VAL A 7 -1.89 10.30 11.88
N GLN A 8 -0.84 10.24 12.72
CA GLN A 8 -0.90 10.76 14.08
C GLN A 8 -1.08 12.28 14.11
N SER A 9 -0.38 13.04 13.26
CA SER A 9 -0.56 14.48 13.15
C SER A 9 -1.97 14.86 12.71
N VAL A 10 -2.53 14.16 11.70
CA VAL A 10 -3.92 14.38 11.26
C VAL A 10 -4.91 14.09 12.37
N ALA A 11 -4.71 13.03 13.17
CA ALA A 11 -5.58 12.70 14.30
C ALA A 11 -5.57 13.77 15.40
N SER A 12 -4.43 14.45 15.61
CA SER A 12 -4.28 15.48 16.64
C SER A 12 -4.65 16.90 16.20
N THR A 13 -4.91 17.12 14.91
CA THR A 13 -5.14 18.46 14.36
C THR A 13 -6.50 18.54 13.70
N ILE A 14 -7.39 19.35 14.29
CA ILE A 14 -8.68 19.69 13.68
C ILE A 14 -8.41 20.33 12.31
N SER A 15 -9.06 19.78 11.27
CA SER A 15 -8.87 20.15 9.85
C SER A 15 -7.55 19.69 9.21
N GLY A 16 -6.77 18.81 9.85
CA GLY A 16 -5.59 18.19 9.25
C GLY A 16 -5.95 17.32 8.05
N VAL A 17 -5.18 17.43 6.96
CA VAL A 17 -5.28 16.56 5.78
C VAL A 17 -3.90 15.98 5.49
N GLY A 18 -3.85 14.67 5.26
CA GLY A 18 -2.60 13.97 4.99
C GLY A 18 -2.80 12.81 4.02
N TYR A 19 -1.70 12.30 3.50
CA TYR A 19 -1.67 11.14 2.60
C TYR A 19 -0.78 10.04 3.20
N SER A 20 -1.31 8.82 3.24
CA SER A 20 -0.65 7.64 3.80
C SER A 20 -1.11 6.37 3.09
N GLY A 21 -0.43 5.25 3.34
CA GLY A 21 -0.92 3.93 2.94
C GLY A 21 -2.26 3.59 3.64
N VAL A 22 -3.13 2.85 2.95
CA VAL A 22 -4.48 2.51 3.43
C VAL A 22 -4.47 1.56 4.64
N GLY A 23 -3.40 0.78 4.83
CA GLY A 23 -3.25 -0.17 5.94
C GLY A 23 -3.19 0.48 7.32
N TYR A 24 -2.89 1.78 7.40
CA TYR A 24 -2.86 2.52 8.66
C TYR A 24 -4.26 2.95 9.10
N ARG A 25 -5.04 2.00 9.62
CA ARG A 25 -6.34 2.28 10.26
C ARG A 25 -6.12 2.69 11.71
N VAL A 26 -5.82 3.97 11.92
CA VAL A 26 -5.66 4.53 13.28
C VAL A 26 -6.97 5.21 13.69
N ALA A 27 -7.36 5.04 14.95
CA ALA A 27 -8.49 5.77 15.52
C ALA A 27 -8.24 7.29 15.41
N GLY A 28 -9.28 8.06 15.09
CA GLY A 28 -9.19 9.52 14.99
C GLY A 28 -8.86 10.07 13.60
N VAL A 29 -8.66 9.23 12.58
CA VAL A 29 -8.60 9.68 11.17
C VAL A 29 -9.72 9.07 10.33
N ARG A 30 -10.15 9.80 9.32
CA ARG A 30 -11.18 9.37 8.37
C ARG A 30 -10.59 9.27 6.96
N LEU A 31 -10.67 8.08 6.36
CA LEU A 31 -10.36 7.91 4.95
C LEU A 31 -11.43 8.60 4.09
N VAL A 32 -11.02 9.32 3.06
CA VAL A 32 -11.92 10.11 2.20
C VAL A 32 -12.09 9.48 0.81
N PRO A 33 -13.32 9.47 0.26
CA PRO A 33 -13.51 9.16 -1.15
C PRO A 33 -12.84 10.21 -2.05
N ILE A 34 -12.28 9.77 -3.17
CA ILE A 34 -11.63 10.66 -4.15
C ILE A 34 -12.06 10.31 -5.57
N ALA A 35 -11.88 11.26 -6.48
CA ALA A 35 -12.17 11.11 -7.89
C ALA A 35 -10.98 11.60 -8.73
N LYS A 36 -10.80 11.06 -9.95
CA LYS A 36 -9.77 11.56 -10.89
C LYS A 36 -10.03 12.99 -11.34
N ARG A 37 -11.31 13.32 -11.51
CA ARG A 37 -11.87 14.64 -11.83
C ARG A 37 -13.15 14.73 -11.01
N GLY A 38 -13.51 15.88 -10.43
CA GLY A 38 -14.50 16.07 -9.33
C GLY A 38 -15.94 15.55 -9.51
N VAL A 39 -16.12 14.34 -10.02
CA VAL A 39 -17.33 13.56 -10.29
C VAL A 39 -17.00 12.09 -10.03
N ASN A 40 -17.97 11.27 -9.62
CA ASN A 40 -17.77 9.83 -9.36
C ASN A 40 -16.71 9.53 -8.28
N TYR A 41 -16.91 10.07 -7.07
CA TYR A 41 -16.04 9.78 -5.93
C TYR A 41 -16.11 8.30 -5.54
N VAL A 42 -14.94 7.68 -5.36
CA VAL A 42 -14.80 6.27 -5.01
C VAL A 42 -14.17 6.15 -3.63
N SER A 43 -14.79 5.36 -2.75
CA SER A 43 -14.27 5.09 -1.40
C SER A 43 -13.06 4.14 -1.46
N PRO A 44 -12.06 4.31 -0.56
CA PRO A 44 -10.87 3.46 -0.47
C PRO A 44 -11.16 2.10 0.19
N THR A 45 -12.02 1.28 -0.44
CA THR A 45 -12.28 -0.10 -0.01
C THR A 45 -11.30 -1.06 -0.67
N ARG A 46 -11.02 -2.21 -0.04
CA ARG A 46 -10.19 -3.28 -0.64
C ARG A 46 -10.65 -3.62 -2.06
N THR A 47 -11.95 -3.85 -2.24
CA THR A 47 -12.55 -4.13 -3.55
C THR A 47 -12.30 -3.03 -4.58
N ASN A 48 -12.43 -1.76 -4.19
CA ASN A 48 -12.20 -0.64 -5.11
C ASN A 48 -10.71 -0.45 -5.45
N ILE A 49 -9.81 -0.71 -4.49
CA ILE A 49 -8.35 -0.59 -4.68
C ILE A 49 -7.85 -1.69 -5.62
N VAL A 50 -8.19 -2.96 -5.34
CA VAL A 50 -7.76 -4.12 -6.14
C VAL A 50 -8.34 -4.08 -7.56
N SER A 51 -9.58 -3.61 -7.73
CA SER A 51 -10.17 -3.45 -9.06
C SER A 51 -9.66 -2.21 -9.83
N GLY A 52 -8.81 -1.38 -9.22
CA GLY A 52 -8.32 -0.13 -9.81
C GLY A 52 -9.37 0.98 -9.92
N LYS A 53 -10.56 0.80 -9.34
CA LYS A 53 -11.63 1.82 -9.30
C LYS A 53 -11.27 2.99 -8.39
N TYR A 54 -10.60 2.72 -7.26
CA TYR A 54 -10.06 3.76 -6.41
C TYR A 54 -8.87 4.42 -7.11
N PRO A 55 -8.90 5.72 -7.41
CA PRO A 55 -7.98 6.32 -8.38
C PRO A 55 -6.57 6.57 -7.85
N LEU A 56 -6.33 6.39 -6.55
CA LEU A 56 -5.03 6.56 -5.91
C LEU A 56 -4.56 5.24 -5.31
N SER A 57 -4.35 4.24 -6.16
CA SER A 57 -3.70 2.97 -5.86
C SER A 57 -2.39 2.86 -6.65
N ARG A 58 -1.45 2.05 -6.15
CA ARG A 58 -0.18 1.78 -6.83
C ARG A 58 0.26 0.35 -6.57
N TYR A 59 0.96 -0.23 -7.54
CA TYR A 59 1.68 -1.47 -7.32
C TYR A 59 2.88 -1.23 -6.41
N LEU A 60 3.19 -2.22 -5.56
CA LEU A 60 4.46 -2.29 -4.87
C LEU A 60 5.47 -2.94 -5.83
N TYR A 61 6.36 -2.12 -6.38
CA TYR A 61 7.45 -2.63 -7.21
C TYR A 61 8.64 -3.00 -6.35
N VAL A 62 9.20 -4.19 -6.61
CA VAL A 62 10.47 -4.64 -6.05
C VAL A 62 11.49 -4.65 -7.17
N TYR A 63 12.54 -3.85 -7.02
CA TYR A 63 13.62 -3.74 -7.97
C TYR A 63 14.75 -4.67 -7.55
N VAL A 64 15.24 -5.46 -8.50
CA VAL A 64 16.34 -6.40 -8.27
C VAL A 64 17.47 -6.04 -9.22
N ASN A 65 18.64 -5.74 -8.67
CA ASN A 65 19.83 -5.42 -9.44
C ASN A 65 20.51 -6.71 -9.92
N LYS A 66 19.88 -7.40 -10.86
CA LYS A 66 20.36 -8.66 -11.42
C LYS A 66 21.27 -8.40 -12.61
N HIS A 67 22.45 -9.00 -12.63
CA HIS A 67 23.26 -9.05 -13.85
C HIS A 67 22.55 -9.86 -14.94
N PRO A 68 22.45 -9.37 -16.19
CA PRO A 68 21.67 -10.04 -17.24
C PRO A 68 22.10 -11.50 -17.45
N ASP A 69 23.42 -11.74 -17.51
CA ASP A 69 24.00 -13.05 -17.84
C ASP A 69 24.14 -14.02 -16.66
N TYR A 70 23.95 -13.56 -15.42
CA TYR A 70 24.06 -14.41 -14.24
C TYR A 70 22.70 -14.63 -13.59
N PRO A 71 22.43 -15.82 -13.04
CA PRO A 71 21.24 -16.02 -12.22
C PRO A 71 21.32 -15.15 -10.96
N LEU A 72 20.17 -14.98 -10.30
CA LEU A 72 20.16 -14.44 -8.94
C LEU A 72 20.94 -15.36 -8.01
N SER A 73 21.50 -14.81 -6.94
CA SER A 73 22.02 -15.67 -5.88
C SER A 73 20.88 -16.54 -5.33
N PRO A 74 21.17 -17.76 -4.84
CA PRO A 74 20.14 -18.65 -4.31
C PRO A 74 19.27 -18.00 -3.23
N ILE A 75 19.86 -17.15 -2.38
CA ILE A 75 19.14 -16.46 -1.31
C ILE A 75 18.16 -15.42 -1.87
N GLU A 76 18.56 -14.64 -2.86
CA GLU A 76 17.68 -13.65 -3.50
C GLU A 76 16.51 -14.34 -4.22
N ALA A 77 16.80 -15.43 -4.94
CA ALA A 77 15.77 -16.22 -5.62
C ALA A 77 14.76 -16.82 -4.64
N GLU A 78 15.23 -17.41 -3.54
CA GLU A 78 14.37 -17.97 -2.50
C GLU A 78 13.55 -16.89 -1.78
N PHE A 79 14.12 -15.71 -1.56
CA PHE A 79 13.37 -14.60 -0.97
C PHE A 79 12.24 -14.12 -1.89
N ILE A 80 12.50 -13.97 -3.20
CA ILE A 80 11.46 -13.62 -4.17
C ILE A 80 10.39 -14.73 -4.22
N ARG A 81 10.80 -16.01 -4.21
CA ARG A 81 9.86 -17.13 -4.15
C ARG A 81 8.99 -17.07 -2.88
N PHE A 82 9.60 -16.73 -1.74
CA PHE A 82 8.88 -16.53 -0.49
C PHE A 82 7.89 -15.37 -0.56
N MET A 83 8.26 -14.23 -1.16
CA MET A 83 7.35 -13.09 -1.34
C MET A 83 6.06 -13.49 -2.06
N PHE A 84 6.16 -14.35 -3.09
CA PHE A 84 5.00 -14.86 -3.84
C PHE A 84 4.33 -16.09 -3.21
N SER A 85 4.88 -16.66 -2.15
CA SER A 85 4.29 -17.81 -1.46
C SER A 85 3.02 -17.42 -0.70
N ALA A 86 2.17 -18.40 -0.41
CA ALA A 86 0.96 -18.18 0.40
C ALA A 86 1.28 -17.55 1.77
N GLN A 87 2.41 -17.95 2.38
CA GLN A 87 2.86 -17.38 3.65
C GLN A 87 3.27 -15.91 3.49
N GLY A 88 4.06 -15.59 2.46
CA GLY A 88 4.48 -14.21 2.17
C GLY A 88 3.29 -13.29 1.88
N GLN A 89 2.34 -13.77 1.07
CA GLN A 89 1.11 -13.04 0.74
C GLN A 89 0.22 -12.81 1.98
N ALA A 90 0.06 -13.83 2.85
CA ALA A 90 -0.71 -13.69 4.08
C ALA A 90 -0.11 -12.65 5.06
N LEU A 91 1.22 -12.52 5.10
CA LEU A 91 1.89 -11.52 5.93
C LEU A 91 1.61 -10.10 5.46
N VAL A 92 1.72 -9.83 4.15
CA VAL A 92 1.49 -8.47 3.62
C VAL A 92 0.02 -8.08 3.63
N GLU A 93 -0.89 -9.05 3.49
CA GLU A 93 -2.34 -8.80 3.62
C GLU A 93 -2.71 -8.31 5.02
N LYS A 94 -2.08 -8.87 6.07
CA LYS A 94 -2.26 -8.42 7.45
C LYS A 94 -1.85 -6.95 7.66
N ASP A 95 -0.85 -6.49 6.92
CA ASP A 95 -0.35 -5.11 6.97
C ASP A 95 -1.12 -4.17 6.02
N GLY A 96 -2.17 -4.67 5.36
CA GLY A 96 -3.09 -3.89 4.54
C GLY A 96 -2.65 -3.69 3.09
N TYR A 97 -1.70 -4.49 2.60
CA TYR A 97 -1.42 -4.62 1.17
C TYR A 97 -2.48 -5.51 0.52
N VAL A 98 -2.92 -5.15 -0.67
CA VAL A 98 -4.02 -5.80 -1.39
C VAL A 98 -3.74 -5.85 -2.88
#